data_AF-A0A969U1L7-F1
#
_entry.id   AF-A0A969U1L7-F1
#
_cell.length_a   1.000
_cell.length_b   1.000
_cell.length_c   1.000
_cell.angle_alpha   90.00
_cell.angle_beta   90.00
_cell.angle_gamma   90.00
#
_symmetry.space_group_name_H-M   'P 1'
#
loop_
_entity.id
_entity.type
_entity.pdbx_description
1 polymer ?
#
loop_
_entity_poly.entity_id
_entity_poly.type
_entity_poly.pdbx_seq_one_letter_code
_entity_poly.pdbx_strand_id
1 'polypeptide(L)'
;MLKQMCWLPRLGGNGEKILHLRTEPHQGWRPYTAFPQYAAPDYREPGGSKGWATFQKLNSQGWNLISTDEGQKSDFRQQKIA
;
A
#
# COMPACT_ATOMS: atom_id res chain seq x y z
N MET A 1 -16.80 -3.51 -0.10
CA MET A 1 -15.36 -3.66 -0.44
C MET A 1 -14.62 -2.52 0.24
N LEU A 2 -13.61 -2.84 1.06
CA LEU A 2 -12.73 -1.81 1.61
C LEU A 2 -11.87 -1.29 0.45
N LYS A 3 -11.56 0.00 0.43
CA LYS A 3 -10.69 0.61 -0.59
C LYS A 3 -9.68 1.48 0.13
N GLN A 4 -8.70 0.84 0.76
CA GLN A 4 -7.69 1.51 1.56
C GLN A 4 -6.31 1.35 0.92
N MET A 5 -5.51 2.40 1.06
CA MET A 5 -4.12 2.41 0.65
C MET A 5 -3.24 2.98 1.76
N CYS A 6 -2.03 2.49 1.92
CA CYS A 6 -1.10 2.95 2.95
C CYS A 6 0.33 2.85 2.45
N TRP A 7 1.17 3.82 2.82
CA TRP A 7 2.60 3.79 2.51
C TRP A 7 3.33 3.04 3.61
N LEU A 8 3.75 1.80 3.36
CA LEU A 8 4.49 1.00 4.33
C LEU A 8 5.92 0.75 3.83
N PRO A 9 6.91 0.70 4.74
CA PRO A 9 8.28 0.34 4.36
C PRO A 9 8.30 -1.06 3.77
N ARG A 10 9.05 -1.24 2.69
CA ARG A 10 9.25 -2.57 2.11
C ARG A 10 10.04 -3.44 3.09
N LEU A 11 9.49 -4.60 3.45
CA LEU A 11 10.21 -5.63 4.20
C LEU A 11 11.50 -6.00 3.44
N GLY A 12 12.66 -5.74 4.05
CA GLY A 12 13.98 -6.01 3.47
C GLY A 12 14.51 -4.94 2.50
N GLY A 13 13.91 -3.75 2.42
CA GLY A 13 14.45 -2.61 1.68
C GLY A 13 15.21 -1.60 2.56
N ASN A 14 15.95 -0.68 1.94
CA ASN A 14 16.66 0.43 2.60
C ASN A 14 15.72 1.55 3.13
N GLY A 15 14.57 1.19 3.70
CA GLY A 15 13.58 2.16 4.18
C GLY A 15 12.71 2.79 3.09
N GLU A 16 12.81 2.33 1.84
CA GLU A 16 11.91 2.73 0.77
C GLU A 16 10.46 2.33 1.11
N LYS A 17 9.58 3.33 1.18
CA LYS A 17 8.14 3.11 1.36
C LYS A 17 7.50 2.77 0.02
N ILE A 18 6.65 1.76 0.02
CA ILE A 18 5.88 1.35 -1.15
C ILE A 18 4.39 1.36 -0.81
N LEU A 19 3.57 1.55 -1.82
CA LEU A 19 2.12 1.57 -1.65
C LEU A 19 1.62 0.16 -1.32
N HIS A 20 0.93 -0.01 -0.20
CA HIS A 20 0.18 -1.21 0.13
C HIS A 20 -1.30 -0.93 -0.01
N LEU A 21 -2.04 -1.90 -0.52
CA LEU A 21 -3.47 -1.85 -0.75
C LEU A 21 -4.16 -2.86 0.15
N ARG A 22 -5.36 -2.49 0.60
CA ARG A 22 -6.23 -3.34 1.38
C ARG A 22 -7.66 -3.24 0.86
N THR A 23 -8.13 -4.36 0.32
CA THR A 23 -9.48 -4.47 -0.25
C THR A 23 -10.50 -5.08 0.72
N GLU A 24 -10.01 -5.74 1.77
CA GLU A 24 -10.84 -6.43 2.75
C GLU A 24 -10.38 -6.15 4.19
N PRO A 25 -11.31 -5.98 5.13
CA PRO A 25 -10.98 -5.72 6.53
C PRO A 25 -10.33 -6.91 7.24
N HIS A 26 -10.45 -8.13 6.73
CA HIS A 26 -9.77 -9.30 7.31
C HIS A 26 -8.43 -9.60 6.64
N GLN A 27 -8.15 -8.97 5.49
CA GLN A 27 -6.89 -9.14 4.78
C GLN A 27 -5.86 -8.15 5.32
N GLY A 28 -4.63 -8.61 5.47
CA GLY A 28 -3.49 -7.75 5.79
C GLY A 28 -3.13 -6.81 4.66
N TRP A 29 -2.23 -5.88 4.93
CA TRP A 29 -1.71 -4.98 3.91
C TRP A 29 -0.89 -5.76 2.90
N ARG A 30 -1.22 -5.60 1.62
CA ARG A 30 -0.47 -6.26 0.54
C ARG A 30 0.11 -5.20 -0.39
N PRO A 31 1.32 -5.40 -0.91
CA PRO A 31 1.92 -4.43 -1.82
C PRO A 31 1.04 -4.26 -3.07
N TYR A 32 1.02 -3.05 -3.65
CA TYR A 32 0.25 -2.76 -4.86
C TYR A 32 0.58 -3.71 -6.02
N THR A 33 1.80 -4.26 -6.07
CA THR A 33 2.24 -5.26 -7.05
C THR A 33 1.45 -6.57 -6.98
N ALA A 34 0.84 -6.90 -5.83
CA ALA A 34 -0.03 -8.06 -5.68
C ALA A 34 -1.41 -7.86 -6.31
N PHE A 35 -1.74 -6.62 -6.70
CA PHE A 35 -3.02 -6.27 -7.32
C PHE A 35 -2.80 -5.63 -8.70
N PRO A 36 -2.43 -6.43 -9.73
CA PRO A 36 -2.21 -5.93 -11.08
C PRO A 36 -3.44 -5.23 -11.69
N GLN A 37 -4.65 -5.55 -11.21
CA GLN A 37 -5.89 -4.89 -11.64
C GLN A 37 -5.98 -3.41 -11.21
N TYR A 38 -5.30 -3.03 -10.12
CA TYR A 38 -5.29 -1.67 -9.59
C TYR A 38 -3.98 -0.96 -9.89
N ALA A 39 -2.88 -1.72 -9.98
CA ALA A 39 -1.56 -1.21 -10.27
C ALA A 39 -1.53 -0.42 -11.59
N ALA A 40 -0.95 0.77 -11.53
CA ALA A 40 -0.50 1.49 -12.71
C ALA A 40 0.97 1.12 -12.97
N PRO A 41 1.41 1.07 -14.25
CA PRO A 41 2.82 0.85 -14.57
C PRO A 41 3.66 1.94 -13.90
N ASP A 42 4.64 1.52 -13.09
CA ASP A 42 5.55 2.47 -12.44
C ASP A 42 6.39 3.19 -13.50
N TYR A 43 6.51 4.51 -13.33
CA TYR A 43 7.44 5.30 -14.14
C TYR A 43 8.88 4.87 -13.84
N ARG A 44 9.72 4.83 -14.89
CA ARG A 44 11.16 4.53 -14.79
C ARG A 44 11.96 5.72 -14.23
N GLU A 45 11.42 6.44 -13.26
CA GLU A 45 12.13 7.55 -12.63
C GLU A 45 13.08 7.00 -11.55
N PRO A 46 14.39 7.22 -11.67
CA PRO A 46 15.34 6.78 -10.66
C PRO A 46 15.09 7.54 -9.34
N GLY A 47 14.80 6.81 -8.26
CA GLY A 47 14.47 7.37 -6.94
C GLY A 47 12.99 7.65 -6.70
N GLY A 48 12.12 7.40 -7.69
CA GLY A 48 10.67 7.51 -7.52
C GLY A 48 10.14 6.48 -6.52
N SER A 49 9.24 6.91 -5.63
CA SER A 49 8.55 5.98 -4.72
C SER A 49 7.67 5.02 -5.51
N LYS A 50 7.99 3.72 -5.41
CA LYS A 50 7.27 2.65 -6.11
C LYS A 50 5.80 2.65 -5.71
N GLY A 51 4.91 2.74 -6.69
CA GLY A 51 3.48 2.85 -6.49
C GLY A 51 2.91 4.28 -6.51
N TRP A 52 3.70 5.33 -6.77
CA TRP A 52 3.20 6.72 -6.85
C TRP A 52 2.12 6.91 -7.93
N ALA A 53 2.34 6.36 -9.13
CA ALA A 53 1.35 6.40 -10.21
C ALA A 53 0.05 5.68 -9.80
N THR A 54 0.21 4.55 -9.11
CA THR A 54 -0.93 3.79 -8.57
C THR A 54 -1.66 4.61 -7.50
N PHE A 55 -0.94 5.26 -6.59
CA PHE A 55 -1.49 6.15 -5.57
C PHE A 55 -2.36 7.24 -6.21
N GLN A 56 -1.83 7.95 -7.21
CA GLN A 56 -2.59 9.01 -7.89
C GLN A 56 -3.89 8.47 -8.51
N LYS A 57 -3.81 7.32 -9.20
CA LYS A 57 -4.96 6.65 -9.83
C LYS A 57 -6.02 6.19 -8.81
N LEU A 58 -5.60 5.69 -7.65
CA LEU A 58 -6.54 5.23 -6.63
C LEU A 58 -7.10 6.39 -5.82
N ASN A 59 -6.30 7.43 -5.57
CA ASN A 59 -6.72 8.64 -4.90
C ASN A 59 -7.81 9.35 -5.72
N SER A 60 -7.65 9.42 -7.05
CA SER A 60 -8.70 9.94 -7.94
C SER A 60 -9.97 9.07 -7.99
N GLN A 61 -9.88 7.79 -7.60
CA GLN A 61 -11.02 6.88 -7.48
C GLN A 61 -11.70 6.94 -6.10
N GLY A 62 -11.26 7.83 -5.21
CA GLY A 62 -11.83 7.96 -3.86
C GLY A 62 -11.43 6.84 -2.90
N TRP A 63 -10.26 6.23 -3.09
CA TRP A 63 -9.71 5.30 -2.11
C TRP A 63 -9.19 6.06 -0.88
N ASN A 64 -9.34 5.44 0.30
CA ASN A 64 -8.93 6.02 1.57
C ASN A 64 -7.42 5.85 1.78
N LEU A 65 -6.71 6.97 1.88
CA LEU A 65 -5.31 6.99 2.29
C LEU A 65 -5.21 6.89 3.81
N ILE A 66 -4.63 5.80 4.28
CA ILE A 66 -4.31 5.55 5.69
C ILE A 66 -2.87 5.95 5.95
N SER A 67 -2.64 6.60 7.09
CA SER A 67 -1.30 7.02 7.50
C SER A 67 -0.39 5.82 7.72
N THR A 68 0.91 5.95 7.45
CA THR A 68 1.89 4.88 7.69
C THR A 68 1.81 4.33 9.12
N ASP A 69 1.65 5.20 10.11
CA ASP A 69 1.52 4.82 11.54
C ASP A 69 0.28 3.92 11.79
N GLU A 70 -0.87 4.30 11.25
CA GLU A 70 -2.11 3.52 11.37
C GLU A 70 -2.03 2.19 10.62
N GLY A 71 -1.41 2.20 9.43
CA GLY A 71 -1.12 1.00 8.66
C GLY A 71 -0.24 0.03 9.45
N GLN A 72 0.87 0.51 10.01
CA GLN A 72 1.78 -0.30 10.83
C GLN A 72 1.10 -0.86 12.08
N LYS A 73 0.31 -0.03 12.79
CA LYS A 73 -0.47 -0.50 13.96
C LYS A 73 -1.45 -1.61 13.60
N SER A 74 -2.14 -1.47 12.47
CA SER A 74 -3.12 -2.47 12.02
C SER A 74 -2.47 -3.77 11.52
N ASP A 75 -1.31 -3.69 10.87
CA ASP A 75 -0.53 -4.86 10.45
C ASP A 75 0.02 -5.62 11.67
N PHE A 76 0.62 -4.89 12.61
CA PHE A 76 1.16 -5.46 13.85
C PHE A 76 0.06 -6.07 14.74
N ARG A 77 -1.16 -5.51 14.71
CA ARG A 77 -2.31 -6.05 15.42
C ARG A 77 -2.81 -7.35 14.81
N GLN A 78 -2.72 -7.55 13.49
CA GLN A 78 -3.03 -8.83 12.85
C GLN A 78 -1.98 -9.90 13.18
N GLN A 79 -0.70 -9.53 13.28
CA GLN A 79 0.39 -10.46 13.54
C GLN A 79 0.40 -11.04 14.97
N LYS A 80 -0.26 -10.37 15.94
CA LYS A 80 -0.39 -10.84 17.32
C LYS A 80 -1.55 -11.80 17.59
N ILE A 81 -2.41 -12.07 16.59
CA ILE A 81 -3.60 -12.94 16.75
C ILE A 81 -3.39 -14.29 16.01
N ALA A 82 -2.17 -14.57 15.52
CA ALA A 82 -1.80 -15.84 14.91
C ALA A 82 -1.19 -16.81 15.92
#